data_AF-A0A3B5M9P3-F1
#
_entry.id   AF-A0A3B5M9P3-F1
#
_cell.length_a   1.000
_cell.length_b   1.000
_cell.length_c   1.000
_cell.angle_alpha   90.00
_cell.angle_beta   90.00
_cell.angle_gamma   90.00
#
_symmetry.space_group_name_H-M   'P 1'
#
loop_
_entity.id
_entity.type
_entity.pdbx_description
1 polymer ?
#
loop_
_entity_poly.entity_id
_entity_poly.type
_entity_poly.pdbx_seq_one_letter_code
_entity_poly.pdbx_strand_id
1 'polypeptide(L)'
;MMEEVEKLCDRLELTSLQSLNEILASASKEDSKAAVEKQVEEVNAQLQKEKDAEVQARQAARSAEQASGGAGGGKGWNEDDLQLLIKAVNLFPAGTNARWEVIANYMNLHSTSGMKRTAKDVINKAKNLQKLDPVQKDEINRKAYEKFKKEHTSVPPSIDNALPSERFDGNTAPWTTEEQKLLEQALKTYPVSTPERWEKIAVAVPGRSKKDCMKRYKELVEMVKAKKAAQEQVAAKNKK
;
A
#
# COMPACT_ATOMS: atom_id res chain seq x y z
N MET A 1 -49.04 6.15 17.65
CA MET A 1 -49.76 5.47 18.75
C MET A 1 -49.75 3.96 18.58
N MET A 2 -50.29 3.38 17.50
CA MET A 2 -50.30 1.92 17.35
C MET A 2 -48.90 1.29 17.30
N GLU A 3 -47.96 1.89 16.56
CA GLU A 3 -46.56 1.45 16.50
C GLU A 3 -45.83 1.55 17.86
N GLU A 4 -46.15 2.56 18.67
CA GLU A 4 -45.54 2.71 20.01
C GLU A 4 -46.10 1.68 21.00
N VAL A 5 -47.37 1.28 20.85
CA VAL A 5 -47.98 0.21 21.64
C VAL A 5 -47.39 -1.15 21.27
N GLU A 6 -47.20 -1.43 19.98
CA GLU A 6 -46.50 -2.65 19.54
C GLU A 6 -45.07 -2.71 20.10
N LYS A 7 -44.32 -1.61 20.02
CA LYS A 7 -42.98 -1.50 20.62
C LYS A 7 -42.98 -1.78 22.12
N LEU A 8 -43.97 -1.28 22.87
CA LEU A 8 -44.10 -1.57 24.29
C LEU A 8 -44.35 -3.06 24.55
N CYS A 9 -45.24 -3.68 23.78
CA CYS A 9 -45.54 -5.11 23.89
C CYS A 9 -44.34 -6.00 23.59
N ASP A 10 -43.47 -5.61 22.65
CA ASP A 10 -42.29 -6.38 22.29
C ASP A 10 -41.12 -6.20 23.28
N ARG A 11 -41.05 -5.06 23.97
CA ARG A 11 -39.90 -4.66 24.79
C ARG A 11 -40.10 -4.82 26.29
N LEU A 12 -41.32 -4.67 26.77
CA LEU A 12 -41.60 -4.78 28.20
C LEU A 12 -41.84 -6.23 28.59
N GLU A 13 -41.33 -6.59 29.77
CA GLU A 13 -41.64 -7.87 30.37
C GLU A 13 -43.11 -7.92 30.83
N LEU A 14 -43.64 -9.13 30.95
CA LEU A 14 -45.03 -9.37 31.33
C LEU A 14 -45.42 -8.65 32.62
N THR A 15 -44.52 -8.62 33.61
CA THR A 15 -44.72 -7.94 34.90
C THR A 15 -44.87 -6.43 34.72
N SER A 16 -44.03 -5.80 33.89
CA SER A 16 -44.11 -4.37 33.59
C SER A 16 -45.39 -4.00 32.82
N LEU A 17 -45.81 -4.85 31.87
CA LEU A 17 -47.08 -4.67 31.14
C LEU A 17 -48.29 -4.82 32.05
N GLN A 18 -48.25 -5.74 33.02
CA GLN A 18 -49.30 -5.92 34.02
C GLN A 18 -49.42 -4.68 34.92
N SER A 19 -48.29 -4.16 35.42
CA SER A 19 -48.29 -2.93 36.21
C SER A 19 -48.80 -1.72 35.42
N LEU A 20 -48.43 -1.60 34.14
CA LEU A 20 -48.95 -0.53 33.28
C LEU A 20 -50.46 -0.65 33.08
N ASN A 21 -50.97 -1.87 32.86
CA ASN A 21 -52.41 -2.11 32.72
C ASN A 21 -53.19 -1.82 34.01
N GLU A 22 -52.64 -2.11 35.19
CA GLU A 22 -53.25 -1.75 36.48
C GLU A 22 -53.35 -0.24 36.68
N ILE A 23 -52.30 0.50 36.28
CA ILE A 23 -52.31 1.97 36.29
C ILE A 23 -53.37 2.50 35.33
N LEU A 24 -53.44 1.96 34.11
CA LEU A 24 -54.43 2.36 33.10
C LEU A 24 -55.87 2.04 33.50
N ALA A 25 -56.09 1.00 34.31
CA ALA A 25 -57.43 0.63 34.79
C ALA A 25 -57.93 1.52 35.95
N SER A 26 -57.03 2.16 36.69
CA SER A 26 -57.35 2.90 37.91
C SER A 26 -57.15 4.41 37.81
N ALA A 27 -56.38 4.88 36.84
CA ALA A 27 -56.02 6.30 36.70
C ALA A 27 -57.02 7.10 35.84
N SER A 28 -56.95 8.43 35.94
CA SER A 28 -57.70 9.31 35.03
C SER A 28 -57.19 9.18 33.60
N LYS A 29 -57.96 9.65 32.60
CA LYS A 29 -57.51 9.66 31.19
C LYS A 29 -56.18 10.39 30.99
N GLU A 30 -55.96 11.45 31.75
CA GLU A 30 -54.77 12.30 31.64
C GLU A 30 -53.55 11.63 32.26
N ASP A 31 -53.73 11.02 33.44
CA ASP A 31 -52.69 10.24 34.11
C ASP A 31 -52.33 8.95 33.35
N SER A 32 -53.33 8.30 32.76
CA SER A 32 -53.16 7.11 31.91
C SER A 32 -52.33 7.42 30.67
N LYS A 33 -52.61 8.56 30.04
CA LYS A 33 -51.84 9.05 28.89
C LYS A 33 -50.39 9.36 29.29
N ALA A 34 -50.20 10.06 30.41
CA ALA A 34 -48.86 10.38 30.92
C ALA A 34 -48.05 9.13 31.28
N ALA A 35 -48.70 8.09 31.84
CA ALA A 35 -48.06 6.81 32.16
C ALA A 35 -47.57 6.08 30.90
N VAL A 36 -48.38 6.05 29.84
CA VAL A 36 -47.99 5.43 28.56
C VAL A 36 -46.88 6.24 27.88
N GLU A 37 -46.99 7.57 27.82
CA GLU A 37 -45.96 8.43 27.23
C GLU A 37 -44.62 8.25 27.94
N LYS A 38 -44.62 8.20 29.28
CA LYS A 38 -43.43 7.92 30.07
C LYS A 38 -42.82 6.56 29.72
N GLN A 39 -43.64 5.52 29.60
CA GLN A 39 -43.13 4.18 29.30
C GLN A 39 -42.57 4.08 27.88
N VAL A 40 -43.20 4.79 26.93
CA VAL A 40 -42.72 4.91 25.54
C VAL A 40 -41.37 5.62 25.48
N GLU A 41 -41.22 6.74 26.19
CA GLU A 41 -39.94 7.46 26.27
C GLU A 41 -38.82 6.60 26.85
N GLU A 42 -39.12 5.84 27.90
CA GLU A 42 -38.16 4.96 28.56
C GLU A 42 -37.71 3.81 27.65
N VAL A 43 -38.65 3.18 26.93
CA VAL A 43 -38.35 2.14 25.93
C VAL A 43 -37.54 2.72 24.76
N ASN A 44 -37.89 3.90 24.26
CA ASN A 44 -37.16 4.56 23.18
C ASN A 44 -35.74 4.96 23.61
N ALA A 45 -35.55 5.43 24.84
CA ALA A 45 -34.23 5.74 25.40
C ALA A 45 -33.37 4.48 25.52
N GLN A 46 -33.96 3.36 25.94
CA GLN A 46 -33.27 2.08 26.03
C GLN A 46 -32.85 1.55 24.65
N LEU A 47 -33.73 1.65 23.64
CA LEU A 47 -33.45 1.32 22.24
C LEU A 47 -32.31 2.15 21.66
N GLN A 48 -32.29 3.46 21.94
CA GLN A 48 -31.24 4.34 21.46
C GLN A 48 -29.89 3.98 22.12
N LYS A 49 -29.89 3.71 23.42
CA LYS A 49 -28.70 3.26 24.15
C LYS A 49 -28.15 1.94 23.63
N GLU A 50 -29.01 0.97 23.31
CA GLU A 50 -28.62 -0.30 22.69
C GLU A 50 -28.03 -0.10 21.28
N LYS A 51 -28.64 0.76 20.45
CA LYS A 51 -28.12 1.11 19.13
C LYS A 51 -26.77 1.80 19.23
N ASP A 52 -26.61 2.74 20.14
CA ASP A 52 -25.34 3.45 20.36
C ASP A 52 -24.26 2.51 20.88
N ALA A 53 -24.62 1.58 21.78
CA ALA A 53 -23.72 0.53 22.25
C ALA A 53 -23.35 -0.45 21.13
N GLU A 54 -24.28 -0.82 20.24
CA GLU A 54 -23.99 -1.66 19.07
C GLU A 54 -23.07 -0.93 18.09
N VAL A 55 -23.33 0.35 17.80
CA VAL A 55 -22.48 1.16 16.93
C VAL A 55 -21.09 1.32 17.54
N GLN A 56 -21.00 1.57 18.84
CA GLN A 56 -19.73 1.68 19.56
C GLN A 56 -18.99 0.34 19.59
N ALA A 57 -19.69 -0.78 19.81
CA ALA A 57 -19.12 -2.12 19.75
C ALA A 57 -18.67 -2.49 18.33
N ARG A 58 -19.42 -2.13 17.29
CA ARG A 58 -19.03 -2.31 15.88
C ARG A 58 -17.86 -1.42 15.49
N GLN A 59 -17.81 -0.18 15.98
CA GLN A 59 -16.67 0.72 15.76
C GLN A 59 -15.42 0.24 16.51
N ALA A 60 -15.58 -0.23 17.76
CA ALA A 60 -14.50 -0.82 18.54
C ALA A 60 -14.01 -2.14 17.92
N ALA A 61 -14.92 -3.00 17.44
CA ALA A 61 -14.57 -4.22 16.70
C ALA A 61 -13.89 -3.89 15.37
N ARG A 62 -14.34 -2.88 14.61
CA ARG A 62 -13.63 -2.40 13.41
C ARG A 62 -12.25 -1.83 13.73
N SER A 63 -12.11 -1.10 14.82
CA SER A 63 -10.83 -0.52 15.28
C SER A 63 -9.89 -1.60 15.80
N ALA A 64 -10.43 -2.62 16.49
CA ALA A 64 -9.72 -3.79 16.96
C ALA A 64 -9.37 -4.74 15.81
N GLU A 65 -10.19 -4.87 14.77
CA GLU A 65 -9.87 -5.61 13.55
C GLU A 65 -8.85 -4.84 12.68
N GLN A 66 -8.84 -3.52 12.75
CA GLN A 66 -7.77 -2.68 12.20
C GLN A 66 -6.48 -2.77 13.03
N ALA A 67 -6.56 -3.16 14.31
CA ALA A 67 -5.42 -3.38 15.21
C ALA A 67 -4.94 -4.84 15.29
N SER A 68 -5.81 -5.83 15.03
CA SER A 68 -5.61 -7.27 15.25
C SER A 68 -5.76 -8.08 13.94
N GLY A 69 -6.67 -7.70 13.04
CA GLY A 69 -6.76 -8.20 11.66
C GLY A 69 -5.92 -7.39 10.65
N GLY A 70 -5.16 -6.40 11.15
CA GLY A 70 -4.36 -5.45 10.37
C GLY A 70 -2.88 -5.83 10.19
N ALA A 71 -2.50 -7.07 10.49
CA ALA A 71 -1.13 -7.56 10.29
C ALA A 71 -0.73 -7.76 8.80
N GLY A 72 -1.62 -7.49 7.84
CA GLY A 72 -1.32 -7.59 6.40
C GLY A 72 -1.44 -6.30 5.57
N GLY A 73 -2.23 -5.30 6.00
CA GLY A 73 -2.71 -4.28 5.05
C GLY A 73 -2.10 -2.88 5.13
N GLY A 74 -1.81 -2.38 6.33
CA GLY A 74 -1.65 -0.93 6.52
C GLY A 74 -0.45 -0.47 7.36
N LYS A 75 -0.11 -1.20 8.42
CA LYS A 75 0.81 -0.72 9.48
C LYS A 75 2.26 -1.23 9.36
N GLY A 76 2.58 -1.94 8.29
CA GLY A 76 3.90 -2.56 8.14
C GLY A 76 4.78 -1.97 7.03
N TRP A 77 4.21 -1.20 6.11
CA TRP A 77 4.91 -0.75 4.91
C TRP A 77 5.78 0.46 5.23
N ASN A 78 7.08 0.23 5.46
CA ASN A 78 8.06 1.30 5.58
C ASN A 78 8.41 1.88 4.19
N GLU A 79 9.11 3.01 4.16
CA GLU A 79 9.50 3.69 2.91
C GLU A 79 10.30 2.75 1.99
N ASP A 80 11.22 1.98 2.55
CA ASP A 80 12.03 1.00 1.82
C ASP A 80 11.17 -0.08 1.13
N ASP A 81 10.17 -0.61 1.83
CA ASP A 81 9.21 -1.57 1.28
C ASP A 81 8.36 -0.95 0.19
N LEU A 82 7.96 0.32 0.32
CA LEU A 82 7.21 1.02 -0.72
C LEU A 82 8.05 1.18 -1.98
N GLN A 83 9.32 1.56 -1.86
CA GLN A 83 10.23 1.65 -3.00
C GLN A 83 10.51 0.28 -3.63
N LEU A 84 10.69 -0.76 -2.81
CA LEU A 84 10.83 -2.14 -3.26
C LEU A 84 9.61 -2.62 -4.04
N LEU A 85 8.40 -2.30 -3.57
CA LEU A 85 7.14 -2.62 -4.24
C LEU A 85 7.04 -1.92 -5.59
N ILE A 86 7.30 -0.61 -5.65
CA ILE A 86 7.27 0.16 -6.89
C ILE A 86 8.28 -0.41 -7.91
N LYS A 87 9.50 -0.67 -7.46
CA LYS A 87 10.56 -1.29 -8.29
C LYS A 87 10.13 -2.67 -8.79
N ALA A 88 9.59 -3.51 -7.92
CA ALA A 88 9.15 -4.86 -8.28
C ALA A 88 7.96 -4.84 -9.25
N VAL A 89 7.00 -3.93 -9.08
CA VAL A 89 5.85 -3.75 -9.99
C VAL A 89 6.32 -3.38 -11.40
N ASN A 90 7.36 -2.54 -11.53
CA ASN A 90 7.96 -2.19 -12.82
C ASN A 90 8.81 -3.33 -13.40
N LEU A 91 9.54 -4.04 -12.55
CA LEU A 91 10.40 -5.16 -12.95
C LEU A 91 9.61 -6.38 -13.46
N PHE A 92 8.43 -6.59 -12.88
CA PHE A 92 7.50 -7.65 -13.23
C PHE A 92 6.22 -7.01 -13.77
N PRO A 93 6.13 -6.69 -15.08
CA PRO A 93 4.97 -6.04 -15.69
C PRO A 93 3.71 -6.92 -15.65
N ALA A 94 2.55 -6.32 -15.96
CA ALA A 94 1.25 -6.99 -15.93
C ALA A 94 1.22 -8.20 -16.88
N GLY A 95 0.71 -9.32 -16.37
CA GLY A 95 0.69 -10.60 -17.06
C GLY A 95 -0.20 -11.60 -16.30
N THR A 96 0.38 -12.69 -15.82
CA THR A 96 -0.38 -13.77 -15.14
C THR A 96 -0.67 -13.49 -13.66
N ASN A 97 -1.64 -14.22 -13.08
CA ASN A 97 -2.01 -14.13 -11.66
C ASN A 97 -0.85 -14.41 -10.69
N ALA A 98 0.16 -15.15 -11.14
CA ALA A 98 1.38 -15.45 -10.37
C ALA A 98 2.30 -14.23 -10.19
N ARG A 99 2.05 -13.11 -10.89
CA ARG A 99 2.84 -11.88 -10.76
C ARG A 99 2.96 -11.42 -9.31
N TRP A 100 1.87 -11.45 -8.56
CA TRP A 100 1.86 -10.95 -7.19
C TRP A 100 2.64 -11.85 -6.23
N GLU A 101 2.69 -13.16 -6.50
CA GLU A 101 3.57 -14.11 -5.79
C GLU A 101 5.04 -13.82 -6.06
N VAL A 102 5.40 -13.55 -7.33
CA VAL A 102 6.78 -13.19 -7.71
C VAL A 102 7.21 -11.89 -7.03
N ILE A 103 6.35 -10.87 -7.03
CA ILE A 103 6.64 -9.59 -6.37
C ILE A 103 6.77 -9.80 -4.86
N ALA A 104 5.87 -10.55 -4.22
CA ALA A 104 5.94 -10.84 -2.79
C ALA A 104 7.25 -11.55 -2.41
N ASN A 105 7.67 -12.56 -3.19
CA ASN A 105 8.93 -13.25 -2.96
C ASN A 105 10.14 -12.34 -3.15
N TYR A 106 10.15 -11.53 -4.21
CA TYR A 106 11.21 -10.54 -4.44
C TYR A 106 11.32 -9.57 -3.27
N MET A 107 10.19 -9.05 -2.80
CA MET A 107 10.13 -8.15 -1.66
C MET A 107 10.62 -8.81 -0.38
N ASN A 108 10.19 -10.04 -0.07
CA ASN A 108 10.61 -10.75 1.13
C ASN A 108 12.11 -11.09 1.15
N LEU A 109 12.72 -11.21 -0.03
CA LEU A 109 14.16 -11.47 -0.16
C LEU A 109 15.00 -10.19 0.03
N HIS A 110 14.46 -9.02 -0.33
CA HIS A 110 15.21 -7.75 -0.35
C HIS A 110 14.77 -6.75 0.73
N SER A 111 13.65 -7.02 1.41
CA SER A 111 13.15 -6.19 2.49
C SER A 111 14.00 -6.38 3.75
N THR A 112 14.33 -5.28 4.40
CA THR A 112 15.00 -5.22 5.71
C THR A 112 14.00 -5.16 6.87
N SER A 113 12.69 -5.10 6.58
CA SER A 113 11.63 -4.91 7.58
C SER A 113 11.37 -6.14 8.45
N GLY A 114 11.90 -7.31 8.07
CA GLY A 114 11.63 -8.60 8.73
C GLY A 114 10.17 -9.08 8.62
N MET A 115 9.28 -8.28 8.00
CA MET A 115 7.89 -8.64 7.77
C MET A 115 7.75 -9.41 6.47
N LYS A 116 7.19 -10.62 6.54
CA LYS A 116 6.83 -11.39 5.35
C LYS A 116 5.56 -10.81 4.73
N ARG A 117 5.64 -10.40 3.47
CA ARG A 117 4.53 -9.98 2.62
C ARG A 117 3.98 -11.16 1.83
N THR A 118 2.67 -11.29 1.76
CA THR A 118 2.00 -12.24 0.88
C THR A 118 1.61 -11.58 -0.44
N ALA A 119 1.28 -12.37 -1.47
CA ALA A 119 0.75 -11.84 -2.73
C ALA A 119 -0.52 -10.99 -2.52
N LYS A 120 -1.34 -11.34 -1.53
CA LYS A 120 -2.55 -10.58 -1.14
C LYS A 120 -2.20 -9.21 -0.56
N ASP A 121 -1.16 -9.10 0.24
CA ASP A 121 -0.72 -7.82 0.79
C ASP A 121 -0.16 -6.90 -0.30
N VAL A 122 0.66 -7.47 -1.18
CA VAL A 122 1.28 -6.78 -2.31
C VAL A 122 0.22 -6.25 -3.29
N ILE A 123 -0.74 -7.07 -3.72
CA ILE A 123 -1.79 -6.61 -4.65
C ILE A 123 -2.67 -5.53 -4.02
N ASN A 124 -3.02 -5.68 -2.74
CA ASN A 124 -3.83 -4.69 -2.03
C ASN A 124 -3.08 -3.37 -1.90
N LYS A 125 -1.80 -3.40 -1.54
CA LYS A 125 -0.98 -2.20 -1.42
C LYS A 125 -0.75 -1.54 -2.79
N ALA A 126 -0.45 -2.32 -3.82
CA ALA A 126 -0.28 -1.80 -5.18
C ALA A 126 -1.57 -1.17 -5.73
N LYS A 127 -2.74 -1.79 -5.51
CA LYS A 127 -4.04 -1.20 -5.88
C LYS A 127 -4.34 0.08 -5.10
N ASN A 128 -4.05 0.12 -3.81
CA ASN A 128 -4.21 1.34 -3.00
C ASN A 128 -3.29 2.47 -3.50
N LEU A 129 -2.02 2.16 -3.80
CA LEU A 129 -1.11 3.12 -4.39
C LEU A 129 -1.60 3.60 -5.76
N GLN A 130 -2.14 2.72 -6.60
CA GLN A 130 -2.70 3.11 -7.89
C GLN A 130 -3.94 4.01 -7.78
N LYS A 131 -4.77 3.82 -6.75
CA LYS A 131 -5.97 4.65 -6.48
C LYS A 131 -5.65 6.06 -6.00
N LEU A 132 -4.43 6.34 -5.54
CA LEU A 132 -4.00 7.71 -5.27
C LEU A 132 -3.96 8.49 -6.59
N ASP A 133 -4.59 9.65 -6.59
CA ASP A 133 -4.65 10.57 -7.74
C ASP A 133 -3.21 10.88 -8.22
N PRO A 134 -2.92 10.95 -9.53
CA PRO A 134 -1.59 11.29 -10.04
C PRO A 134 -0.95 12.49 -9.34
N VAL A 135 -1.74 13.52 -9.03
CA VAL A 135 -1.27 14.73 -8.31
C VAL A 135 -0.81 14.40 -6.89
N GLN A 136 -1.52 13.49 -6.20
CA GLN A 136 -1.16 13.06 -4.85
C GLN A 136 0.08 12.16 -4.84
N LYS A 137 0.29 11.34 -5.88
CA LYS A 137 1.52 10.55 -6.03
C LYS A 137 2.74 11.45 -6.23
N ASP A 138 2.61 12.49 -7.06
CA ASP A 138 3.68 13.44 -7.31
C ASP A 138 3.99 14.28 -6.07
N GLU A 139 2.97 14.68 -5.30
CA GLU A 139 3.12 15.37 -4.02
C GLU A 139 3.86 14.52 -2.98
N ILE A 140 3.54 13.22 -2.87
CA ILE A 140 4.19 12.28 -1.95
C ILE A 140 5.64 12.01 -2.39
N ASN A 141 5.88 11.77 -3.68
CA ASN A 141 7.23 11.60 -4.22
C ASN A 141 8.08 12.87 -4.02
N ARG A 142 7.49 14.05 -4.21
CA ARG A 142 8.14 15.35 -3.96
C ARG A 142 8.53 15.50 -2.49
N LYS A 143 7.62 15.21 -1.56
CA LYS A 143 7.89 15.30 -0.12
C LYS A 143 8.93 14.29 0.35
N ALA A 144 8.92 13.07 -0.20
CA ALA A 144 9.94 12.06 0.06
C ALA A 144 11.33 12.52 -0.44
N TYR A 145 11.38 13.10 -1.64
CA TYR A 145 12.60 13.67 -2.22
C TYR A 145 13.13 14.89 -1.44
N GLU A 146 12.24 15.78 -0.98
CA GLU A 146 12.65 16.92 -0.16
C GLU A 146 13.17 16.49 1.21
N LYS A 147 12.55 15.48 1.84
CA LYS A 147 13.04 14.93 3.10
C LYS A 147 14.44 14.33 2.94
N PHE A 148 14.67 13.56 1.86
CA PHE A 148 15.99 13.02 1.51
C PHE A 148 17.02 14.13 1.28
N LYS A 149 16.65 15.19 0.57
CA LYS A 149 17.52 16.35 0.30
C LYS A 149 17.86 17.13 1.58
N LYS A 150 16.90 17.26 2.50
CA LYS A 150 17.08 17.94 3.78
C LYS A 150 17.98 17.14 4.74
N GLU A 151 17.91 15.81 4.71
CA GLU A 151 18.79 14.92 5.48
C GLU A 151 20.22 14.85 4.90
N HIS A 152 20.45 15.25 3.63
CA HIS A 152 21.77 15.28 2.98
C HIS A 152 22.31 16.69 2.68
N THR A 153 21.66 17.76 3.15
CA THR A 153 22.14 19.15 3.03
C THR A 153 23.10 19.48 4.19
N SER A 154 24.33 19.00 4.07
CA SER A 154 25.46 19.61 4.77
C SER A 154 26.61 19.85 3.81
N VAL A 155 26.35 20.62 2.75
CA VAL A 155 27.39 21.37 2.03
C VAL A 155 26.79 22.69 1.53
N PRO A 156 27.40 23.87 1.82
CA PRO A 156 26.84 25.17 1.44
C PRO A 156 26.92 25.43 -0.07
N PRO A 157 26.04 26.26 -0.64
CA PRO A 157 26.08 26.62 -2.06
C PRO A 157 27.04 27.79 -2.27
N SER A 158 28.22 27.53 -2.83
CA SER A 158 29.00 28.59 -3.48
C SER A 158 28.69 28.60 -4.97
N ILE A 159 28.12 29.73 -5.39
CA ILE A 159 28.08 30.18 -6.77
C ILE A 159 29.52 30.37 -7.24
N ASP A 160 29.93 29.68 -8.31
CA ASP A 160 30.91 30.24 -9.22
C ASP A 160 30.65 29.76 -10.65
N ASN A 161 30.61 30.73 -11.57
CA ASN A 161 30.61 30.50 -13.00
C ASN A 161 31.96 29.90 -13.41
N ALA A 162 32.04 28.59 -13.55
CA ALA A 162 33.16 27.94 -14.22
C ALA A 162 32.63 27.09 -15.38
N LEU A 163 33.06 27.49 -16.58
CA LEU A 163 32.94 26.76 -17.85
C LEU A 163 33.10 25.23 -17.64
N PRO A 164 32.32 24.38 -18.34
CA PRO A 164 32.48 22.94 -18.23
C PRO A 164 33.87 22.52 -18.74
N SER A 165 34.83 22.39 -17.82
CA SER A 165 36.07 21.69 -18.09
C SER A 165 35.73 20.21 -18.17
N GLU A 166 35.85 19.67 -19.38
CA GLU A 166 35.79 18.25 -19.68
C GLU A 166 36.73 17.48 -18.76
N ARG A 167 36.18 16.94 -17.66
CA ARG A 167 36.80 15.87 -16.91
C ARG A 167 35.86 14.68 -16.94
N PHE A 168 36.13 13.87 -17.94
CA PHE A 168 35.70 12.50 -18.12
C PHE A 168 36.06 11.68 -16.87
N ASP A 169 35.18 11.62 -15.88
CA ASP A 169 35.18 10.54 -14.91
C ASP A 169 33.79 10.37 -14.26
N GLY A 170 33.10 9.29 -14.64
CA GLY A 170 31.95 8.73 -13.94
C GLY A 170 30.70 9.60 -13.87
N ASN A 171 29.91 9.63 -14.95
CA ASN A 171 28.55 10.17 -14.89
C ASN A 171 27.68 9.29 -13.95
N THR A 172 27.44 9.75 -12.73
CA THR A 172 26.55 9.11 -11.73
C THR A 172 25.07 9.35 -12.02
N ALA A 173 24.72 10.08 -13.09
CA ALA A 173 23.35 10.34 -13.46
C ALA A 173 22.55 9.03 -13.72
N PRO A 174 21.26 8.99 -13.37
CA PRO A 174 20.40 7.85 -13.69
C PRO A 174 20.34 7.58 -15.20
N TRP A 175 20.27 6.31 -15.60
CA TRP A 175 20.16 5.92 -17.02
C TRP A 175 18.84 6.38 -17.61
N THR A 176 18.89 7.13 -18.72
CA THR A 176 17.68 7.50 -19.47
C THR A 176 17.17 6.34 -20.31
N THR A 177 15.92 6.44 -20.77
CA THR A 177 15.30 5.44 -21.64
C THR A 177 16.06 5.30 -22.97
N GLU A 178 16.53 6.42 -23.52
CA GLU A 178 17.31 6.47 -24.76
C GLU A 178 18.68 5.81 -24.58
N GLU A 179 19.41 6.15 -23.51
CA GLU A 179 20.71 5.54 -23.21
C GLU A 179 20.59 4.03 -23.00
N GLN A 180 19.55 3.60 -22.28
CA GLN A 180 19.28 2.18 -22.03
C GLN A 180 18.97 1.44 -23.34
N LYS A 181 18.19 2.04 -24.24
CA LYS A 181 17.89 1.45 -25.56
C LYS A 181 19.15 1.31 -26.41
N LEU A 182 20.03 2.31 -26.41
CA LEU A 182 21.31 2.26 -27.11
C LEU A 182 22.23 1.17 -26.54
N LEU A 183 22.30 1.04 -25.20
CA LEU A 183 23.06 -0.02 -24.55
C LEU A 183 22.55 -1.41 -24.94
N GLU A 184 21.24 -1.62 -24.93
CA GLU A 184 20.64 -2.91 -25.31
C GLU A 184 20.87 -3.25 -26.79
N GLN A 185 20.78 -2.26 -27.68
CA GLN A 185 21.10 -2.43 -29.09
C GLN A 185 22.59 -2.78 -29.26
N ALA A 186 23.49 -2.05 -28.62
CA ALA A 186 24.92 -2.31 -28.68
C ALA A 186 25.29 -3.70 -28.12
N LEU A 187 24.64 -4.14 -27.04
CA LEU A 187 24.85 -5.47 -26.47
C LEU A 187 24.41 -6.60 -27.40
N LYS A 188 23.41 -6.38 -28.26
CA LYS A 188 22.97 -7.31 -29.31
C LYS A 188 23.93 -7.31 -30.50
N THR A 189 24.38 -6.12 -30.92
CA THR A 189 25.31 -5.95 -32.05
C THR A 189 26.69 -6.51 -31.76
N TYR A 190 27.17 -6.36 -30.51
CA TYR A 190 28.50 -6.81 -30.08
C TYR A 190 28.35 -7.96 -29.07
N PRO A 191 28.28 -9.22 -29.53
CA PRO A 191 28.23 -10.40 -28.66
C PRO A 191 29.53 -10.60 -27.87
N VAL A 192 29.53 -11.54 -26.93
CA VAL A 192 30.66 -11.84 -26.02
C VAL A 192 31.94 -12.22 -26.78
N SER A 193 31.81 -12.77 -28.00
CA SER A 193 32.93 -13.15 -28.87
C SER A 193 33.61 -11.97 -29.55
N THR A 194 33.06 -10.75 -29.48
CA THR A 194 33.65 -9.57 -30.11
C THR A 194 34.86 -9.06 -29.33
N PRO A 195 36.05 -8.97 -29.95
CA PRO A 195 37.20 -8.29 -29.35
C PRO A 195 36.86 -6.82 -29.05
N GLU A 196 37.33 -6.31 -27.92
CA GLU A 196 37.09 -4.91 -27.50
C GLU A 196 35.60 -4.54 -27.46
N ARG A 197 34.76 -5.54 -27.16
CA ARG A 197 33.29 -5.41 -27.06
C ARG A 197 32.86 -4.15 -26.31
N TRP A 198 33.47 -3.91 -25.16
CA TRP A 198 33.08 -2.86 -24.25
C TRP A 198 33.49 -1.46 -24.73
N GLU A 199 34.64 -1.33 -25.40
CA GLU A 199 35.02 -0.12 -26.13
C GLU A 199 33.97 0.21 -27.21
N LYS A 200 33.58 -0.77 -28.03
CA LYS A 200 32.56 -0.58 -29.08
C LYS A 200 31.18 -0.22 -28.51
N ILE A 201 30.81 -0.81 -27.38
CA ILE A 201 29.58 -0.48 -26.66
C ILE A 201 29.62 0.95 -26.12
N ALA A 202 30.74 1.37 -25.51
CA ALA A 202 30.88 2.74 -25.00
C ALA A 202 30.76 3.78 -26.13
N VAL A 203 31.34 3.51 -27.30
CA VAL A 203 31.19 4.36 -28.50
C VAL A 203 29.74 4.47 -28.96
N ALA A 204 28.97 3.38 -28.82
CA ALA A 204 27.55 3.34 -29.20
C ALA A 204 26.61 3.99 -28.18
N VAL A 205 27.09 4.33 -26.98
CA VAL A 205 26.32 5.01 -25.91
C VAL A 205 27.03 6.31 -25.52
N PRO A 206 26.84 7.40 -26.30
CA PRO A 206 27.45 8.69 -26.01
C PRO A 206 27.10 9.17 -24.60
N GLY A 207 28.07 9.70 -23.86
CA GLY A 207 27.88 10.19 -22.49
C GLY A 207 27.99 9.13 -21.38
N ARG A 208 28.23 7.85 -21.73
CA ARG A 208 28.51 6.77 -20.77
C ARG A 208 29.86 6.13 -21.04
N SER A 209 30.64 5.90 -19.99
CA SER A 209 31.94 5.25 -20.12
C SER A 209 31.80 3.74 -20.29
N LYS A 210 32.88 3.09 -20.74
CA LYS A 210 33.04 1.62 -20.73
C LYS A 210 32.67 1.02 -19.36
N LYS A 211 33.14 1.66 -18.29
CA LYS A 211 32.91 1.23 -16.90
C LYS A 211 31.44 1.30 -16.52
N ASP A 212 30.74 2.35 -16.93
CA ASP A 212 29.30 2.52 -16.69
C ASP A 212 28.49 1.46 -17.43
N CYS A 213 28.83 1.20 -18.70
CA CYS A 213 28.20 0.16 -19.51
C CYS A 213 28.40 -1.24 -18.92
N MET A 214 29.61 -1.55 -18.44
CA MET A 214 29.92 -2.83 -17.77
C MET A 214 29.17 -2.98 -16.45
N LYS A 215 29.13 -1.94 -15.61
CA LYS A 215 28.39 -1.94 -14.35
C LYS A 215 26.91 -2.17 -14.61
N ARG A 216 26.33 -1.42 -15.55
CA ARG A 216 24.91 -1.54 -15.90
C ARG A 216 24.58 -2.93 -16.45
N TYR A 217 25.44 -3.49 -17.29
CA TYR A 217 25.26 -4.86 -17.77
C TYR A 217 25.29 -5.89 -16.64
N LYS A 218 26.21 -5.75 -15.67
CA LYS A 218 26.26 -6.65 -14.51
C LYS A 218 24.97 -6.58 -13.69
N GLU A 219 24.45 -5.38 -13.45
CA GLU A 219 23.14 -5.19 -12.80
C GLU A 219 22.01 -5.89 -13.56
N LEU A 220 21.98 -5.76 -14.89
CA LEU A 220 20.97 -6.41 -15.75
C LEU A 220 21.08 -7.94 -15.69
N VAL A 221 22.30 -8.50 -15.70
CA VAL A 221 22.52 -9.95 -15.61
C VAL A 221 22.03 -10.49 -14.26
N GLU A 222 22.38 -9.84 -13.15
CA GLU A 222 21.92 -10.24 -11.83
C GLU A 222 20.40 -10.15 -11.70
N MET A 223 19.80 -9.10 -12.27
CA MET A 223 18.35 -8.93 -12.33
C MET A 223 17.66 -10.04 -13.13
N VAL A 224 18.23 -10.45 -14.28
CA VAL A 224 17.71 -11.57 -15.09
C VAL A 224 17.85 -12.90 -14.35
N LYS A 225 18.98 -13.15 -13.68
CA LYS A 225 19.18 -14.36 -12.85
C LYS A 225 18.16 -14.41 -11.71
N ALA A 226 17.98 -13.30 -10.98
CA ALA A 226 17.00 -13.21 -9.90
C ALA A 226 15.57 -13.46 -10.41
N LYS A 227 15.21 -12.88 -11.57
CA LYS A 227 13.92 -13.13 -12.23
C LYS A 227 13.73 -14.61 -12.59
N LYS A 228 14.75 -15.25 -13.17
CA LYS A 228 14.69 -16.67 -13.54
C LYS A 228 14.58 -17.60 -12.32
N ALA A 229 15.39 -17.36 -11.29
CA ALA A 229 15.35 -18.13 -10.05
C ALA A 229 13.98 -18.01 -9.35
N ALA A 230 13.40 -16.81 -9.31
CA ALA A 230 12.06 -16.60 -8.77
C ALA A 230 10.99 -17.36 -9.58
N GLN A 231 11.09 -17.36 -10.92
CA GLN A 231 10.18 -18.10 -11.79
C GLN A 231 10.28 -19.62 -11.61
N GLU A 232 11.50 -20.16 -11.51
CA GLU A 232 11.74 -21.60 -11.32
C GLU A 232 11.23 -22.10 -9.97
N GLN A 233 11.40 -21.33 -8.89
CA GLN A 233 10.87 -21.68 -7.57
C GLN A 233 9.33 -21.72 -7.54
N VAL A 234 8.67 -20.83 -8.29
CA VAL A 234 7.21 -20.85 -8.43
C VAL A 234 6.76 -22.07 -9.25
N ALA A 235 7.45 -22.37 -10.35
CA ALA A 235 7.15 -23.54 -11.18
C ALA A 235 7.34 -24.87 -10.42
N ALA A 236 8.33 -24.95 -9.52
CA ALA A 236 8.55 -26.13 -8.68
C ALA A 236 7.48 -26.32 -7.60
N LYS A 237 6.94 -25.23 -7.03
CA LYS A 237 5.84 -25.28 -6.05
C LYS A 237 4.51 -25.68 -6.65
N ASN A 238 4.22 -25.30 -7.89
CA ASN A 238 2.98 -25.70 -8.58
C ASN A 238 2.96 -27.15 -9.07
N LYS A 239 4.09 -27.87 -9.01
CA LYS A 239 4.22 -29.29 -9.40
C LYS A 239 4.15 -30.25 -8.21
N LYS A 240 4.12 -29.74 -6.98
CA LYS A 240 3.89 -30.50 -5.73
C LYS A 240 2.48 -30.24 -5.24
#